data_AF-A0A1Y2U5C6-F1
#
_entry.id   AF-A0A1Y2U5C6-F1
#
_cell.length_a   1.000
_cell.length_b   1.000
_cell.length_c   1.000
_cell.angle_alpha   90.00
_cell.angle_beta   90.00
_cell.angle_gamma   90.00
#
_symmetry.space_group_name_H-M   'P 1'
#
loop_
_entity.id
_entity.type
_entity.pdbx_description
1 polymer ?
#
loop_
_entity_poly.entity_id
_entity_poly.type
_entity_poly.pdbx_seq_one_letter_code
_entity_poly.pdbx_strand_id
1 'polypeptide(L)'
;MGIDAGFDMVPALSKGAEDAQNWASFLHCVRSFYKDDPKVEVKSYWIEFNAGEHPMLPFEGHKFLRFSSKVSGSIATSTGVWGYIDKVTEMAKMIFGPRVQSWCEAAEQYGFYGWDEVYKVRKTWDKPDELDSNASHLTAAHISSHTDLIEVRQIPGKGRGLIAVCDIAKGARIVCESPLFLIKSMERTKLDKVLGAKLKDLAKEQQRQFLSLHNNFPGKHAFAGIVKTNALPCGCDSTIGGIYPTICLINHSCLPNAHSNWNSEDEVETIHAIQSIKTG
;
A
#
# COMPACT_ATOMS: atom_id res chain seq x y z
N MET A 1 34.60 21.05 8.59
CA MET A 1 34.08 20.03 7.67
C MET A 1 32.83 19.44 8.29
N GLY A 2 31.78 19.24 7.50
CA GLY A 2 30.60 18.49 7.97
C GLY A 2 30.94 17.02 8.10
N ILE A 3 30.19 16.30 8.93
CA ILE A 3 30.24 14.86 9.06
C ILE A 3 28.91 14.37 8.53
N ASP A 4 28.95 13.51 7.52
CA ASP A 4 27.77 12.83 7.02
C ASP A 4 27.62 11.45 7.68
N ALA A 5 26.38 11.04 7.90
CA ALA A 5 26.05 9.70 8.35
C ALA A 5 24.71 9.25 7.77
N GLY A 6 24.53 7.93 7.72
CA GLY A 6 23.34 7.34 7.15
C GLY A 6 23.44 5.84 7.00
N PHE A 7 22.61 5.31 6.11
CA PHE A 7 22.72 3.94 5.65
C PHE A 7 22.47 3.83 4.15
N ASP A 8 23.08 2.82 3.58
CA ASP A 8 22.87 2.38 2.21
C ASP A 8 22.16 1.03 2.20
N MET A 9 21.35 0.79 1.17
CA MET A 9 20.75 -0.52 0.93
C MET A 9 21.62 -1.33 -0.02
N VAL A 10 22.28 -2.38 0.48
CA VAL A 10 23.28 -3.16 -0.27
C VAL A 10 23.03 -4.66 -0.15
N PRO A 11 22.67 -5.37 -1.25
CA PRO A 11 22.46 -4.83 -2.60
C PRO A 11 21.25 -3.88 -2.70
N ALA A 12 21.17 -3.04 -3.73
CA ALA A 12 19.98 -2.21 -3.99
C ALA A 12 18.72 -3.07 -4.09
N LEU A 13 17.56 -2.52 -3.71
CA LEU A 13 16.29 -3.23 -3.82
C LEU A 13 15.96 -3.53 -5.28
N SER A 14 15.53 -4.75 -5.53
CA SER A 14 15.00 -5.16 -6.82
C SER A 14 13.54 -4.71 -6.98
N LYS A 15 13.00 -4.83 -8.20
CA LYS A 15 11.55 -4.72 -8.46
C LYS A 15 10.77 -5.98 -8.06
N GLY A 16 11.44 -6.94 -7.41
CA GLY A 16 10.82 -8.19 -6.97
C GLY A 16 9.79 -7.94 -5.85
N ALA A 17 8.78 -8.80 -5.80
CA ALA A 17 7.66 -8.67 -4.85
C ALA A 17 8.11 -8.65 -3.38
N GLU A 18 9.14 -9.41 -3.02
CA GLU A 18 9.69 -9.45 -1.65
C GLU A 18 10.28 -8.09 -1.24
N ASP A 19 11.11 -7.50 -2.11
CA ASP A 19 11.73 -6.19 -1.85
C ASP A 19 10.67 -5.08 -1.81
N ALA A 20 9.68 -5.12 -2.71
CA ALA A 20 8.58 -4.18 -2.72
C ALA A 20 7.72 -4.27 -1.44
N GLN A 21 7.42 -5.48 -0.98
CA GLN A 21 6.62 -5.71 0.24
C GLN A 21 7.38 -5.30 1.50
N ASN A 22 8.65 -5.67 1.61
CA ASN A 22 9.50 -5.28 2.73
C ASN A 22 9.67 -3.75 2.78
N TRP A 23 9.80 -3.10 1.62
CA TRP A 23 9.85 -1.64 1.54
C TRP A 23 8.54 -0.97 1.94
N ALA A 24 7.40 -1.50 1.51
CA ALA A 24 6.09 -1.00 1.92
C ALA A 24 5.89 -1.13 3.45
N SER A 25 6.29 -2.26 4.04
CA SER A 25 6.27 -2.46 5.50
C SER A 25 7.17 -1.45 6.21
N PHE A 26 8.36 -1.22 5.69
CA PHE A 26 9.30 -0.24 6.22
C PHE A 26 8.73 1.19 6.20
N LEU A 27 8.18 1.63 5.06
CA LEU A 27 7.51 2.94 4.96
C LEU A 27 6.31 3.05 5.91
N HIS A 28 5.55 1.97 6.10
CA HIS A 28 4.45 1.94 7.07
C HIS A 28 4.94 2.14 8.51
N CYS A 29 6.00 1.44 8.92
CA CYS A 29 6.62 1.62 10.24
C CYS A 29 7.10 3.06 10.43
N VAL A 30 7.77 3.64 9.43
CA VAL A 30 8.24 5.02 9.46
C VAL A 30 7.08 6.00 9.60
N ARG A 31 6.04 5.89 8.75
CA ARG A 31 4.86 6.77 8.81
C ARG A 31 4.12 6.66 10.14
N SER A 32 3.95 5.45 10.66
CA SER A 32 3.26 5.21 11.93
C SER A 32 4.02 5.81 13.11
N PHE A 33 5.35 5.65 13.13
CA PHE A 33 6.19 6.17 14.21
C PHE A 33 6.25 7.71 14.21
N TYR A 34 6.31 8.33 13.04
CA TYR A 34 6.42 9.78 12.87
C TYR A 34 5.09 10.48 12.57
N LYS A 35 3.94 9.83 12.79
CA LYS A 35 2.62 10.36 12.40
C LYS A 35 2.30 11.75 12.98
N ASP A 36 2.82 12.03 14.18
CA ASP A 36 2.59 13.28 14.92
C ASP A 36 3.82 14.22 14.85
N ASP A 37 4.86 13.86 14.08
CA ASP A 37 6.07 14.66 13.95
C ASP A 37 5.91 15.69 12.81
N PRO A 38 5.84 16.99 13.11
CA PRO A 38 5.62 18.02 12.08
C PRO A 38 6.80 18.19 11.13
N LYS A 39 7.97 17.60 11.43
CA LYS A 39 9.13 17.61 10.54
C LYS A 39 9.10 16.47 9.53
N VAL A 40 8.18 15.50 9.64
CA VAL A 40 8.09 14.38 8.69
C VAL A 40 6.88 14.58 7.80
N GLU A 41 7.13 14.88 6.53
CA GLU A 41 6.09 15.22 5.56
C GLU A 41 6.00 14.17 4.46
N VAL A 42 4.77 13.77 4.12
CA VAL A 42 4.50 12.86 3.00
C VAL A 42 4.27 13.69 1.74
N LYS A 43 5.22 13.64 0.80
CA LYS A 43 5.12 14.26 -0.53
C LYS A 43 4.47 13.29 -1.53
N SER A 44 4.32 13.71 -2.79
CA SER A 44 3.69 12.88 -3.83
C SER A 44 4.44 11.57 -4.14
N TYR A 45 5.77 11.55 -3.97
CA TYR A 45 6.61 10.40 -4.38
C TYR A 45 7.59 9.92 -3.29
N TRP A 46 7.71 10.64 -2.17
CA TRP A 46 8.61 10.29 -1.07
C TRP A 46 8.10 10.82 0.27
N ILE A 47 8.67 10.29 1.35
CA ILE A 47 8.61 10.88 2.68
C ILE A 47 9.84 11.77 2.84
N GLU A 48 9.65 13.02 3.26
CA GLU A 48 10.70 13.99 3.49
C GLU A 48 10.82 14.32 4.97
N PHE A 49 12.04 14.31 5.48
CA PHE A 49 12.32 14.68 6.86
C PHE A 49 12.93 16.09 6.87
N ASN A 50 12.19 17.08 7.31
CA ASN A 50 12.59 18.50 7.42
C ASN A 50 13.60 18.71 8.57
N ALA A 51 14.73 18.01 8.50
CA ALA A 51 15.85 18.07 9.42
C ALA A 51 17.17 17.88 8.64
N GLY A 52 18.23 18.56 9.08
CA GLY A 52 19.52 18.55 8.38
C GLY A 52 19.39 18.94 6.91
N GLU A 53 19.88 18.08 6.03
CA GLU A 53 19.84 18.19 4.56
C GLU A 53 18.65 17.48 3.92
N HIS A 54 17.53 17.37 4.63
CA HIS A 54 16.28 16.78 4.13
C HIS A 54 16.45 15.34 3.62
N PRO A 55 16.80 14.38 4.50
CA PRO A 55 16.85 12.98 4.07
C PRO A 55 15.45 12.51 3.67
N MET A 56 15.37 11.65 2.65
CA MET A 56 14.10 11.27 2.01
C MET A 56 14.03 9.76 1.74
N LEU A 57 12.80 9.24 1.74
CA LEU A 57 12.48 7.84 1.42
C LEU A 57 11.47 7.78 0.26
N PRO A 58 11.82 7.24 -0.91
CA PRO A 58 10.88 7.13 -2.03
C PRO A 58 9.80 6.10 -1.74
N PHE A 59 8.64 6.23 -2.38
CA PHE A 59 7.61 5.20 -2.33
C PHE A 59 8.00 3.95 -3.12
N GLU A 60 8.82 4.12 -4.15
CA GLU A 60 9.37 3.03 -4.97
C GLU A 60 10.71 2.55 -4.41
N GLY A 61 10.70 1.42 -3.70
CA GLY A 61 11.87 0.88 -3.00
C GLY A 61 13.05 0.56 -3.90
N HIS A 62 12.80 0.08 -5.13
CA HIS A 62 13.87 -0.20 -6.10
C HIS A 62 14.63 1.04 -6.56
N LYS A 63 14.10 2.24 -6.30
CA LYS A 63 14.77 3.53 -6.54
C LYS A 63 15.48 4.07 -5.29
N PHE A 64 15.48 3.33 -4.19
CA PHE A 64 16.17 3.72 -2.96
C PHE A 64 17.61 3.16 -2.95
N LEU A 65 18.57 4.06 -2.69
CA LEU A 65 19.97 3.69 -2.45
C LEU A 65 20.46 4.10 -1.07
N ARG A 66 20.13 5.33 -0.62
CA ARG A 66 20.72 5.96 0.57
C ARG A 66 19.72 6.84 1.31
N PHE A 67 19.74 6.74 2.63
CA PHE A 67 19.15 7.69 3.56
C PHE A 67 20.25 8.26 4.44
N SER A 68 20.56 9.55 4.28
CA SER A 68 21.70 10.17 4.95
C SER A 68 21.52 11.68 5.07
N SER A 69 22.24 12.26 6.02
CA SER A 69 22.32 13.71 6.17
C SER A 69 23.63 14.13 6.81
N LYS A 70 23.94 15.42 6.72
CA LYS A 70 24.98 16.03 7.55
C LYS A 70 24.53 16.05 9.01
N VAL A 71 25.25 15.31 9.84
CA VAL A 71 24.91 15.09 11.25
C VAL A 71 25.76 15.91 12.22
N SER A 72 26.64 16.78 11.71
CA SER A 72 27.40 17.74 12.51
C SER A 72 27.09 19.20 12.15
N GLY A 73 27.42 20.11 13.07
CA GLY A 73 27.19 21.55 12.92
C GLY A 73 25.87 22.03 13.52
N SER A 74 25.63 23.33 13.39
CA SER A 74 24.51 24.02 14.05
C SER A 74 23.15 23.55 13.54
N ILE A 75 23.00 23.32 12.24
CA ILE A 75 21.74 22.83 11.62
C ILE A 75 21.43 21.41 12.09
N ALA A 76 22.42 20.51 12.12
CA ALA A 76 22.21 19.15 12.61
C ALA A 76 21.77 19.15 14.08
N THR A 77 22.38 20.02 14.89
CA THR A 77 22.06 20.17 16.33
C THR A 77 20.66 20.75 16.53
N SER A 78 20.29 21.81 15.82
CA SER A 78 18.99 22.48 16.00
C SER A 78 17.82 21.66 15.45
N THR A 79 18.05 20.88 14.39
CA THR A 79 17.01 20.05 13.78
C THR A 79 16.86 18.68 14.44
N GLY A 80 17.91 18.19 15.11
CA GLY A 80 17.94 16.86 15.72
C GLY A 80 18.10 15.73 14.71
N VAL A 81 18.70 16.01 13.54
CA VAL A 81 18.76 15.07 12.39
C VAL A 81 19.37 13.71 12.74
N TRP A 82 20.32 13.66 13.68
CA TRP A 82 20.92 12.41 14.15
C TRP A 82 19.87 11.41 14.64
N GLY A 83 18.85 11.88 15.38
CA GLY A 83 17.78 11.02 15.89
C GLY A 83 16.95 10.38 14.78
N TYR A 84 16.71 11.11 13.68
CA TYR A 84 16.03 10.55 12.50
C TYR A 84 16.91 9.53 11.77
N ILE A 85 18.20 9.83 11.58
CA ILE A 85 19.13 8.89 10.96
C ILE A 85 19.18 7.58 11.74
N ASP A 86 19.39 7.66 13.07
CA ASP A 86 19.51 6.48 13.92
C ASP A 86 18.22 5.64 13.93
N LYS A 87 17.07 6.30 14.13
CA LYS A 87 15.79 5.60 14.26
C LYS A 87 15.29 5.00 12.95
N VAL A 88 15.44 5.70 11.83
CA VAL A 88 15.08 5.16 10.50
C VAL A 88 16.03 4.01 10.12
N THR A 89 17.32 4.11 10.49
CA THR A 89 18.29 3.01 10.31
C THR A 89 17.90 1.77 11.13
N GLU A 90 17.50 1.96 12.39
CA GLU A 90 17.01 0.88 13.27
C GLU A 90 15.80 0.18 12.63
N MET A 91 14.81 0.95 12.16
CA MET A 91 13.63 0.42 11.47
C MET A 91 13.99 -0.35 10.20
N ALA A 92 14.92 0.16 9.40
CA ALA A 92 15.39 -0.52 8.20
C ALA A 92 16.08 -1.84 8.56
N LYS A 93 16.94 -1.86 9.59
CA LYS A 93 17.63 -3.07 10.05
C LYS A 93 16.67 -4.14 10.56
N MET A 94 15.56 -3.76 11.20
CA MET A 94 14.55 -4.73 11.64
C MET A 94 13.91 -5.52 10.49
N ILE A 95 13.85 -4.95 9.28
CA ILE A 95 13.19 -5.54 8.13
C ILE A 95 14.19 -6.16 7.15
N PHE A 96 15.27 -5.43 6.85
CA PHE A 96 16.23 -5.80 5.80
C PHE A 96 17.54 -6.38 6.37
N GLY A 97 17.69 -6.38 7.70
CA GLY A 97 18.83 -6.98 8.40
C GLY A 97 20.18 -6.51 7.86
N PRO A 98 21.08 -7.43 7.48
CA PRO A 98 22.45 -7.12 7.06
C PRO A 98 22.54 -6.35 5.74
N ARG A 99 21.43 -6.22 4.99
CA ARG A 99 21.37 -5.42 3.77
C ARG A 99 21.50 -3.92 4.04
N VAL A 100 21.21 -3.50 5.27
CA VAL A 100 21.34 -2.11 5.72
C VAL A 100 22.77 -1.85 6.18
N GLN A 101 23.55 -1.21 5.32
CA GLN A 101 24.93 -0.86 5.59
C GLN A 101 24.99 0.55 6.17
N SER A 102 25.04 0.66 7.50
CA SER A 102 25.24 1.94 8.19
C SER A 102 26.67 2.45 8.05
N TRP A 103 26.82 3.76 7.96
CA TRP A 103 28.13 4.40 7.86
C TRP A 103 28.10 5.78 8.53
N CYS A 104 29.27 6.25 8.93
CA CYS A 104 29.48 7.55 9.56
C CYS A 104 30.91 8.00 9.28
N GLU A 105 31.06 9.18 8.67
CA GLU A 105 32.39 9.70 8.30
C GLU A 105 33.29 9.94 9.52
N ALA A 106 32.71 10.19 10.70
CA ALA A 106 33.48 10.34 11.94
C ALA A 106 34.17 9.05 12.38
N ALA A 107 33.66 7.91 11.92
CA ALA A 107 34.21 6.58 12.18
C ALA A 107 35.05 6.06 10.99
N GLU A 108 35.43 6.94 10.05
CA GLU A 108 36.12 6.60 8.80
C GLU A 108 35.35 5.55 7.96
N GLN A 109 34.03 5.54 8.09
CA GLN A 109 33.12 4.68 7.33
C GLN A 109 32.34 5.53 6.33
N TYR A 110 32.40 5.12 5.07
CA TYR A 110 31.75 5.83 3.97
C TYR A 110 30.65 4.96 3.37
N GLY A 111 29.65 5.61 2.80
CA GLY A 111 28.57 4.88 2.13
C GLY A 111 29.07 4.15 0.89
N PHE A 112 28.39 3.06 0.56
CA PHE A 112 28.72 2.14 -0.53
C PHE A 112 28.56 2.78 -1.90
N TYR A 113 27.48 3.54 -2.12
CA TYR A 113 27.21 4.19 -3.41
C TYR A 113 27.91 5.54 -3.53
N GLY A 114 28.40 5.88 -4.72
CA GLY A 114 28.90 7.22 -5.01
C GLY A 114 27.78 8.26 -5.01
N TRP A 115 28.08 9.50 -4.64
CA TRP A 115 27.08 10.59 -4.62
C TRP A 115 26.43 10.82 -6.00
N ASP A 116 27.20 10.73 -7.09
CA ASP A 116 26.67 10.86 -8.45
C ASP A 116 25.60 9.82 -8.77
N GLU A 117 25.77 8.59 -8.31
CA GLU A 117 24.80 7.51 -8.48
C GLU A 117 23.53 7.76 -7.67
N VAL A 118 23.69 8.13 -6.39
CA VAL A 118 22.56 8.48 -5.51
C VAL A 118 21.73 9.61 -6.10
N TYR A 119 22.37 10.69 -6.58
CA TYR A 119 21.66 11.82 -7.19
C TYR A 119 21.04 11.47 -8.54
N LYS A 120 21.70 10.62 -9.34
CA LYS A 120 21.16 10.14 -10.62
C LYS A 120 19.86 9.37 -10.41
N VAL A 121 19.82 8.43 -9.48
CA VAL A 121 18.59 7.66 -9.18
C VAL A 121 17.52 8.56 -8.58
N ARG A 122 17.87 9.46 -7.66
CA ARG A 122 16.89 10.38 -7.02
C ARG A 122 16.14 11.26 -8.04
N LYS A 123 16.78 11.67 -9.15
CA LYS A 123 16.15 12.43 -10.25
C LYS A 123 15.09 11.66 -11.05
N THR A 124 14.88 10.37 -10.75
CA THR A 124 13.90 9.50 -11.43
C THR A 124 12.68 9.17 -10.56
N TRP A 125 12.62 9.66 -9.32
CA TRP A 125 11.54 9.33 -8.38
C TRP A 125 10.18 9.88 -8.78
N ASP A 126 10.14 10.99 -9.50
CA ASP A 126 8.93 11.63 -10.02
C ASP A 126 8.59 11.19 -11.46
N LYS A 127 9.42 10.32 -12.05
CA LYS A 127 9.27 9.83 -13.41
C LYS A 127 8.80 8.38 -13.41
N PRO A 128 7.83 8.01 -14.26
CA PRO A 128 7.56 6.61 -14.55
C PRO A 128 8.83 5.94 -15.05
N ASP A 129 9.05 4.67 -14.71
CA ASP A 129 10.17 3.92 -15.26
C ASP A 129 10.12 3.98 -16.80
N GLU A 130 11.21 4.42 -17.42
CA GLU A 130 11.32 4.36 -18.88
C GLU A 130 11.27 2.89 -19.31
N LEU A 131 10.32 2.57 -20.20
CA LEU A 131 10.10 1.23 -20.74
C LEU A 131 11.34 0.79 -21.53
N ASP A 132 12.20 -0.02 -20.90
CA ASP A 132 13.26 -0.75 -21.60
C ASP A 132 12.64 -1.65 -22.69
N SER A 133 12.90 -1.29 -23.93
CA SER A 133 12.21 -1.78 -25.13
C SER A 133 12.62 -3.20 -25.58
N ASN A 134 13.30 -3.97 -24.74
CA ASN A 134 13.85 -5.30 -25.09
C ASN A 134 13.42 -6.44 -24.14
N ALA A 135 12.46 -6.22 -23.26
CA ALA A 135 11.82 -7.30 -22.50
C ALA A 135 10.34 -7.42 -22.89
N SER A 136 10.10 -7.88 -24.12
CA SER A 136 8.79 -8.34 -24.56
C SER A 136 8.45 -9.70 -23.95
N HIS A 137 8.54 -9.86 -22.63
CA HIS A 137 7.91 -10.92 -21.84
C HIS A 137 7.99 -10.47 -20.36
N LEU A 138 6.82 -10.38 -19.71
CA LEU A 138 6.60 -9.99 -18.30
C LEU A 138 6.58 -8.48 -18.02
N THR A 139 5.57 -7.79 -18.55
CA THR A 139 5.18 -6.44 -18.11
C THR A 139 3.80 -6.48 -17.47
N ALA A 140 3.73 -6.18 -16.17
CA ALA A 140 2.73 -5.33 -15.50
C ALA A 140 2.74 -5.59 -13.99
N ALA A 141 3.49 -4.81 -13.22
CA ALA A 141 3.32 -4.77 -11.76
C ALA A 141 3.65 -3.36 -11.24
N HIS A 142 2.69 -2.44 -11.42
CA HIS A 142 2.61 -1.22 -10.61
C HIS A 142 1.15 -0.76 -10.49
N ILE A 143 0.41 -1.54 -9.73
CA ILE A 143 -0.73 -1.20 -8.88
C ILE A 143 -0.55 -2.17 -7.71
N SER A 144 -0.83 -1.81 -6.45
CA SER A 144 -0.97 -2.81 -5.38
C SER A 144 -2.09 -3.76 -5.78
N SER A 145 -1.79 -4.74 -6.62
CA SER A 145 -2.76 -5.66 -7.12
C SER A 145 -2.98 -6.64 -6.00
N HIS A 146 -4.21 -6.64 -5.51
CA HIS A 146 -4.76 -7.67 -4.64
C HIS A 146 -4.51 -9.11 -5.17
N THR A 147 -3.93 -9.28 -6.38
CA THR A 147 -3.71 -10.52 -7.12
C THR A 147 -2.55 -11.40 -6.63
N ASP A 148 -1.60 -10.89 -5.83
CA ASP A 148 -0.38 -11.66 -5.53
C ASP A 148 -0.57 -12.66 -4.38
N LEU A 149 -1.58 -12.42 -3.53
CA LEU A 149 -1.99 -13.34 -2.46
C LEU A 149 -3.26 -14.10 -2.80
N ILE A 150 -4.10 -13.53 -3.67
CA ILE A 150 -5.40 -14.10 -4.00
C ILE A 150 -5.73 -13.93 -5.49
N GLU A 151 -6.53 -14.83 -6.03
CA GLU A 151 -7.05 -14.73 -7.39
C GLU A 151 -8.57 -14.91 -7.40
N VAL A 152 -9.22 -14.31 -8.40
CA VAL A 152 -10.65 -14.51 -8.63
C VAL A 152 -10.84 -15.80 -9.41
N ARG A 153 -11.51 -16.79 -8.80
CA ARG A 153 -11.86 -18.05 -9.46
C ARG A 153 -13.37 -18.28 -9.47
N GLN A 154 -13.83 -19.06 -10.43
CA GLN A 154 -15.17 -19.62 -10.40
C GLN A 154 -15.18 -20.80 -9.42
N ILE A 155 -16.04 -20.73 -8.41
CA ILE A 155 -16.21 -21.77 -7.39
C ILE A 155 -17.52 -22.52 -7.67
N PRO A 156 -17.49 -23.86 -7.86
CA PRO A 156 -18.69 -24.65 -8.11
C PRO A 156 -19.79 -24.39 -7.07
N GLY A 157 -20.98 -24.02 -7.53
CA GLY A 157 -22.14 -23.72 -6.67
C GLY A 157 -22.09 -22.39 -5.90
N LYS A 158 -20.99 -21.63 -5.94
CA LYS A 158 -20.83 -20.36 -5.20
C LYS A 158 -20.60 -19.12 -6.08
N GLY A 159 -20.50 -19.29 -7.38
CA GLY A 159 -20.23 -18.16 -8.28
C GLY A 159 -18.74 -17.82 -8.29
N ARG A 160 -18.40 -16.53 -8.35
CA ARG A 160 -17.00 -16.08 -8.27
C ARG A 160 -16.57 -15.97 -6.81
N GLY A 161 -15.29 -16.21 -6.55
CA GLY A 161 -14.72 -16.12 -5.21
C GLY A 161 -13.23 -15.78 -5.24
N LEU A 162 -12.71 -15.26 -4.13
CA LEU A 162 -11.27 -15.08 -3.94
C LEU A 162 -10.65 -16.35 -3.37
N ILE A 163 -9.58 -16.84 -3.99
CA ILE A 163 -8.82 -18.03 -3.60
C ILE A 163 -7.36 -17.63 -3.35
N ALA A 164 -6.72 -18.18 -2.33
CA ALA A 164 -5.33 -17.88 -2.04
C ALA A 164 -4.40 -18.51 -3.08
N VAL A 165 -3.47 -17.74 -3.64
CA VAL A 165 -2.45 -18.24 -4.61
C VAL A 165 -1.15 -18.66 -3.92
N CYS A 166 -0.99 -18.32 -2.65
CA CYS A 166 0.11 -18.74 -1.79
C CYS A 166 -0.39 -18.96 -0.35
N ASP A 167 0.46 -19.52 0.51
CA ASP A 167 0.15 -19.68 1.93
C ASP A 167 0.14 -18.30 2.62
N ILE A 168 -0.97 -17.95 3.26
CA ILE A 168 -1.17 -16.68 3.96
C ILE A 168 -1.08 -16.93 5.47
N ALA A 169 -0.16 -16.24 6.14
CA ALA A 169 -0.02 -16.34 7.59
C ALA A 169 -1.23 -15.73 8.33
N LYS A 170 -1.56 -16.29 9.50
CA LYS A 170 -2.52 -15.66 10.42
C LYS A 170 -2.11 -14.21 10.72
N GLY A 171 -3.07 -13.29 10.67
CA GLY A 171 -2.88 -11.87 10.90
C GLY A 171 -2.44 -11.08 9.66
N ALA A 172 -2.05 -11.75 8.57
CA ALA A 172 -1.64 -11.06 7.35
C ALA A 172 -2.82 -10.30 6.72
N ARG A 173 -2.53 -9.10 6.21
CA ARG A 173 -3.49 -8.31 5.45
C ARG A 173 -3.55 -8.82 4.01
N ILE A 174 -4.71 -9.36 3.65
CA ILE A 174 -5.00 -9.95 2.34
C ILE A 174 -5.32 -8.84 1.32
N VAL A 175 -6.17 -7.89 1.71
CA VAL A 175 -6.67 -6.81 0.84
C VAL A 175 -6.76 -5.51 1.64
N CYS A 176 -6.50 -4.37 0.98
CA CYS A 176 -6.72 -3.02 1.49
C CYS A 176 -7.24 -2.18 0.32
N GLU A 177 -8.55 -1.96 0.25
CA GLU A 177 -9.21 -1.42 -0.95
C GLU A 177 -10.10 -0.23 -0.60
N SER A 178 -9.99 0.85 -1.39
CA SER A 178 -10.94 1.97 -1.32
C SER A 178 -12.26 1.58 -2.01
N PRO A 179 -13.41 2.05 -1.49
CA PRO A 179 -14.69 1.75 -2.11
C PRO A 179 -14.82 2.44 -3.49
N LEU A 180 -15.52 1.79 -4.44
CA LEU A 180 -16.04 2.46 -5.64
C LEU A 180 -16.93 3.63 -5.25
N PHE A 181 -17.75 3.45 -4.21
CA PHE A 181 -18.52 4.50 -3.57
C PHE A 181 -19.08 4.03 -2.23
N LEU A 182 -19.34 5.01 -1.37
CA LEU A 182 -20.11 4.83 -0.15
C LEU A 182 -21.60 5.11 -0.40
N ILE A 183 -22.47 4.38 0.30
CA ILE A 183 -23.91 4.49 0.20
C ILE A 183 -24.61 4.32 1.54
N LYS A 184 -25.54 5.22 1.85
CA LYS A 184 -26.39 5.12 3.04
C LYS A 184 -27.61 4.24 2.76
N SER A 185 -28.06 3.48 3.75
CA SER A 185 -29.30 2.72 3.68
C SER A 185 -30.51 3.62 3.40
N MET A 186 -31.33 3.24 2.41
CA MET A 186 -32.56 3.95 2.03
C MET A 186 -33.53 3.01 1.28
N GLU A 187 -34.73 3.52 0.96
CA GLU A 187 -35.73 2.78 0.19
C GLU A 187 -35.22 2.44 -1.23
N ARG A 188 -35.59 1.26 -1.73
CA ARG A 188 -35.01 0.62 -2.92
C ARG A 188 -35.13 1.47 -4.19
N THR A 189 -36.28 2.10 -4.41
CA THR A 189 -36.54 2.94 -5.59
C THR A 189 -35.67 4.20 -5.58
N LYS A 190 -35.51 4.82 -4.40
CA LYS A 190 -34.61 5.97 -4.22
C LYS A 190 -33.15 5.56 -4.38
N LEU A 191 -32.77 4.43 -3.80
CA LEU A 191 -31.42 3.87 -3.88
C LEU A 191 -30.98 3.67 -5.33
N ASP A 192 -31.82 3.03 -6.15
CA ASP A 192 -31.49 2.72 -7.54
C ASP A 192 -31.24 3.99 -8.38
N LYS A 193 -32.01 5.06 -8.14
CA LYS A 193 -31.79 6.38 -8.77
C LYS A 193 -30.47 7.02 -8.35
N VAL A 194 -30.15 7.00 -7.06
CA VAL A 194 -28.88 7.54 -6.52
C VAL A 194 -27.69 6.76 -7.08
N LEU A 195 -27.80 5.43 -7.17
CA LEU A 195 -26.77 4.58 -7.75
C LEU A 195 -26.58 4.86 -9.24
N GLY A 196 -27.66 5.09 -9.98
CA GLY A 196 -27.55 5.49 -11.39
C GLY A 196 -26.72 6.77 -11.59
N ALA A 197 -26.87 7.76 -10.71
CA ALA A 197 -26.05 8.97 -10.74
C ALA A 197 -24.59 8.68 -10.37
N LYS A 198 -24.34 8.00 -9.24
CA LYS A 198 -22.98 7.63 -8.80
C LYS A 198 -22.22 6.83 -9.86
N LEU A 199 -22.87 5.84 -10.47
CA LEU A 199 -22.25 5.01 -11.51
C LEU A 199 -21.92 5.82 -12.77
N LYS A 200 -22.72 6.83 -13.11
CA LYS A 200 -22.46 7.70 -14.26
C LYS A 200 -21.16 8.49 -14.09
N ASP A 201 -20.84 8.86 -12.85
CA ASP A 201 -19.65 9.64 -12.49
C ASP A 201 -18.37 8.79 -12.40
N LEU A 202 -18.49 7.46 -12.31
CA LEU A 202 -17.35 6.54 -12.28
C LEU A 202 -16.71 6.35 -13.67
N ALA A 203 -15.43 5.96 -13.68
CA ALA A 203 -14.78 5.51 -14.89
C ALA A 203 -15.46 4.26 -15.48
N LYS A 204 -15.39 4.08 -16.80
CA LYS A 204 -16.04 2.95 -17.49
C LYS A 204 -15.59 1.58 -16.98
N GLU A 205 -14.34 1.47 -16.53
CA GLU A 205 -13.84 0.24 -15.92
C GLU A 205 -14.50 -0.03 -14.56
N GLN A 206 -14.56 0.97 -13.69
CA GLN A 206 -15.25 0.87 -12.39
C GLN A 206 -16.75 0.56 -12.54
N GLN A 207 -17.40 1.12 -13.56
CA GLN A 207 -18.78 0.77 -13.92
C GLN A 207 -18.89 -0.74 -14.26
N ARG A 208 -17.98 -1.27 -15.09
CA ARG A 208 -17.96 -2.70 -15.44
C ARG A 208 -17.69 -3.57 -14.22
N GLN A 209 -16.75 -3.19 -13.36
CA GLN A 209 -16.46 -3.90 -12.12
C GLN A 209 -17.71 -4.01 -11.25
N PHE A 210 -18.39 -2.88 -10.99
CA PHE A 210 -19.66 -2.86 -10.25
C PHE A 210 -20.72 -3.76 -10.88
N LEU A 211 -20.95 -3.61 -12.19
CA LEU A 211 -21.99 -4.37 -12.91
C LEU A 211 -21.68 -5.87 -13.01
N SER A 212 -20.43 -6.27 -12.77
CA SER A 212 -20.03 -7.68 -12.73
C SER A 212 -20.32 -8.35 -11.37
N LEU A 213 -20.55 -7.57 -10.30
CA LEU A 213 -20.82 -8.11 -8.97
C LEU A 213 -22.11 -8.93 -8.93
N HIS A 214 -22.20 -9.87 -8.00
CA HIS A 214 -23.34 -10.79 -7.94
C HIS A 214 -24.64 -10.03 -7.59
N ASN A 215 -25.75 -10.41 -8.21
CA ASN A 215 -27.06 -9.81 -7.90
C ASN A 215 -28.06 -10.90 -7.51
N ASN A 216 -28.33 -11.01 -6.21
CA ASN A 216 -29.33 -11.95 -5.69
C ASN A 216 -30.77 -11.42 -5.82
N PHE A 217 -30.97 -10.21 -6.35
CA PHE A 217 -32.27 -9.56 -6.55
C PHE A 217 -32.41 -8.99 -7.97
N PRO A 218 -32.40 -9.84 -9.02
CA PRO A 218 -32.57 -9.38 -10.40
C PRO A 218 -33.97 -8.77 -10.62
N GLY A 219 -34.09 -7.82 -11.55
CA GLY A 219 -35.35 -7.17 -11.90
C GLY A 219 -35.25 -5.65 -12.05
N LYS A 220 -36.35 -4.94 -11.75
CA LYS A 220 -36.52 -3.49 -12.03
C LYS A 220 -35.51 -2.58 -11.31
N HIS A 221 -34.89 -3.03 -10.22
CA HIS A 221 -33.95 -2.24 -9.41
C HIS A 221 -32.63 -2.99 -9.27
N ALA A 222 -31.98 -3.25 -10.40
CA ALA A 222 -30.80 -4.10 -10.47
C ALA A 222 -29.61 -3.54 -9.68
N PHE A 223 -29.39 -2.21 -9.68
CA PHE A 223 -28.27 -1.61 -8.95
C PHE A 223 -28.48 -1.72 -7.45
N ALA A 224 -29.70 -1.44 -6.98
CA ALA A 224 -30.05 -1.65 -5.58
C ALA A 224 -29.92 -3.12 -5.17
N GLY A 225 -30.23 -4.06 -6.08
CA GLY A 225 -30.04 -5.50 -5.88
C GLY A 225 -28.58 -5.89 -5.69
N ILE A 226 -27.69 -5.38 -6.56
CA ILE A 226 -26.23 -5.57 -6.44
C ILE A 226 -25.73 -5.01 -5.10
N VAL A 227 -26.09 -3.77 -4.76
CA VAL A 227 -25.65 -3.15 -3.50
C VAL A 227 -26.13 -3.95 -2.29
N LYS A 228 -27.40 -4.36 -2.28
CA LYS A 228 -27.95 -5.16 -1.18
C LYS A 228 -27.25 -6.52 -1.03
N THR A 229 -26.72 -7.06 -2.12
CA THR A 229 -26.03 -8.34 -2.12
C THR A 229 -24.58 -8.23 -1.65
N ASN A 230 -23.90 -7.12 -1.96
CA ASN A 230 -22.43 -7.04 -1.83
C ASN A 230 -21.92 -5.92 -0.90
N ALA A 231 -22.74 -4.98 -0.44
CA ALA A 231 -22.25 -3.88 0.38
C ALA A 231 -21.74 -4.39 1.74
N LEU A 232 -20.53 -3.98 2.11
CA LEU A 232 -19.99 -4.20 3.45
C LEU A 232 -20.28 -2.97 4.32
N PRO A 233 -20.74 -3.13 5.56
CA PRO A 233 -20.91 -1.99 6.46
C PRO A 233 -19.56 -1.37 6.81
N CYS A 234 -19.46 -0.04 6.73
CA CYS A 234 -18.27 0.72 7.10
C CYS A 234 -18.14 0.82 8.63
N GLY A 235 -17.84 -0.31 9.27
CA GLY A 235 -17.76 -0.44 10.73
C GLY A 235 -19.01 -1.06 11.38
N CYS A 236 -18.88 -1.43 12.65
CA CYS A 236 -19.97 -2.00 13.45
C CYS A 236 -21.15 -1.02 13.50
N ASP A 237 -22.36 -1.52 13.27
CA ASP A 237 -23.63 -0.76 13.30
C ASP A 237 -23.70 0.43 12.33
N SER A 238 -22.80 0.52 11.35
CA SER A 238 -22.80 1.60 10.37
C SER A 238 -24.01 1.49 9.44
N THR A 239 -24.72 2.62 9.28
CA THR A 239 -25.79 2.75 8.27
C THR A 239 -25.24 3.04 6.86
N ILE A 240 -23.90 3.15 6.75
CA ILE A 240 -23.16 3.39 5.52
C ILE A 240 -22.52 2.07 5.09
N GLY A 241 -22.74 1.68 3.85
CA GLY A 241 -22.07 0.55 3.22
C GLY A 241 -21.11 1.01 2.13
N GLY A 242 -20.00 0.30 2.00
CA GLY A 242 -19.05 0.42 0.90
C GLY A 242 -19.27 -0.68 -0.14
N ILE A 243 -19.04 -0.33 -1.40
CA ILE A 243 -18.97 -1.28 -2.51
C ILE A 243 -17.55 -1.28 -3.05
N TYR A 244 -16.98 -2.46 -3.24
CA TYR A 244 -15.58 -2.65 -3.56
C TYR A 244 -15.43 -3.58 -4.77
N PRO A 245 -14.48 -3.35 -5.69
CA PRO A 245 -14.27 -4.23 -6.83
C PRO A 245 -13.86 -5.65 -6.45
N THR A 246 -12.96 -5.79 -5.48
CA THR A 246 -12.32 -7.06 -5.13
C THR A 246 -12.92 -7.66 -3.87
N ILE A 247 -13.05 -6.88 -2.79
CA ILE A 247 -13.55 -7.36 -1.49
C ILE A 247 -14.97 -7.94 -1.61
N CYS A 248 -15.82 -7.37 -2.46
CA CYS A 248 -17.18 -7.87 -2.70
C CYS A 248 -17.23 -9.27 -3.34
N LEU A 249 -16.10 -9.83 -3.79
CA LEU A 249 -16.01 -11.19 -4.31
C LEU A 249 -15.71 -12.22 -3.22
N ILE A 250 -15.49 -11.82 -1.98
CA ILE A 250 -15.29 -12.77 -0.86
C ILE A 250 -16.62 -13.44 -0.54
N ASN A 251 -16.65 -14.77 -0.64
CA ASN A 251 -17.83 -15.55 -0.30
C ASN A 251 -18.04 -15.67 1.21
N HIS A 252 -19.29 -15.68 1.62
CA HIS A 252 -19.66 -15.88 3.03
C HIS A 252 -19.39 -17.33 3.49
N SER A 253 -18.97 -17.47 4.75
CA SER A 253 -18.82 -18.74 5.46
C SER A 253 -19.18 -18.57 6.93
N CYS A 254 -19.88 -19.53 7.53
CA CYS A 254 -20.15 -19.55 8.97
C CYS A 254 -18.87 -19.78 9.80
N LEU A 255 -17.84 -20.37 9.19
CA LEU A 255 -16.50 -20.51 9.75
C LEU A 255 -15.53 -19.72 8.85
N PRO A 256 -15.44 -18.39 9.05
CA PRO A 256 -14.59 -17.56 8.20
C PRO A 256 -13.11 -17.83 8.50
N ASN A 257 -12.27 -17.61 7.50
CA ASN A 257 -10.81 -17.62 7.62
C ASN A 257 -10.21 -16.21 7.47
N ALA A 258 -11.03 -15.21 7.16
CA ALA A 258 -10.67 -13.81 7.07
C ALA A 258 -11.73 -12.90 7.71
N HIS A 259 -11.33 -11.69 8.11
CA HIS A 259 -12.19 -10.69 8.74
C HIS A 259 -11.97 -9.31 8.10
N SER A 260 -13.05 -8.57 7.90
CA SER A 260 -13.03 -7.21 7.37
C SER A 260 -12.92 -6.17 8.48
N ASN A 261 -12.13 -5.13 8.27
CA ASN A 261 -12.00 -4.01 9.18
C ASN A 261 -11.96 -2.69 8.40
N TRP A 262 -12.96 -1.85 8.66
CA TRP A 262 -13.08 -0.52 8.10
C TRP A 262 -12.19 0.47 8.84
N ASN A 263 -11.34 1.19 8.11
CA ASN A 263 -10.60 2.33 8.64
C ASN A 263 -11.32 3.62 8.22
N SER A 264 -11.93 4.32 9.19
CA SER A 264 -12.62 5.58 8.95
C SER A 264 -11.70 6.77 8.69
N GLU A 265 -10.45 6.72 9.13
CA GLU A 265 -9.48 7.82 8.90
C GLU A 265 -9.05 7.85 7.42
N ASP A 266 -8.81 6.67 6.86
CA ASP A 266 -8.32 6.50 5.47
C ASP A 266 -9.44 6.18 4.47
N GLU A 267 -10.67 5.98 4.93
CA GLU A 267 -11.82 5.51 4.13
C GLU A 267 -11.52 4.25 3.29
N VAL A 268 -10.84 3.28 3.89
CA VAL A 268 -10.50 1.99 3.27
C VAL A 268 -11.03 0.81 4.05
N GLU A 269 -11.34 -0.27 3.33
CA GLU A 269 -11.66 -1.56 3.92
C GLU A 269 -10.43 -2.46 3.86
N THR A 270 -10.15 -3.14 4.97
CA THR A 270 -9.03 -4.07 5.05
C THR A 270 -9.51 -5.48 5.36
N ILE A 271 -8.98 -6.47 4.66
CA ILE A 271 -9.28 -7.88 4.92
C ILE A 271 -8.04 -8.53 5.52
N HIS A 272 -8.17 -9.16 6.68
CA HIS A 272 -7.08 -9.84 7.37
C HIS A 272 -7.39 -11.31 7.58
N ALA A 273 -6.37 -12.16 7.43
CA ALA A 273 -6.46 -13.57 7.76
C ALA A 273 -6.61 -13.76 9.28
N ILE A 274 -7.66 -14.43 9.76
CA ILE A 274 -7.83 -14.72 11.20
C ILE A 274 -7.24 -16.07 11.61
N GLN A 275 -6.79 -16.85 10.62
CA GLN A 275 -6.02 -18.08 10.76
C GLN A 275 -5.09 -18.22 9.57
N SER A 276 -4.12 -19.14 9.61
CA SER A 276 -3.31 -19.43 8.43
C SER A 276 -4.18 -20.01 7.32
N ILE A 277 -4.05 -19.48 6.10
CA ILE A 277 -4.79 -19.91 4.92
C ILE A 277 -3.79 -20.60 4.00
N LYS A 278 -4.11 -21.83 3.58
CA LYS A 278 -3.29 -22.54 2.59
C LYS A 278 -3.63 -22.07 1.19
N THR A 279 -2.66 -22.19 0.29
CA THR A 279 -2.87 -22.04 -1.14
C THR A 279 -4.00 -22.96 -1.63
N GLY A 280 -4.86 -22.44 -2.52
CA GLY A 280 -5.99 -23.18 -3.14
C GLY A 280 -7.32 -23.04 -2.42
#